data_AF-Q6MNA8-F1
#
_entry.id   AF-Q6MNA8-F1
#
_cell.length_a   1.000
_cell.length_b   1.000
_cell.length_c   1.000
_cell.angle_alpha   90.00
_cell.angle_beta   90.00
_cell.angle_gamma   90.00
#
_symmetry.space_group_name_H-M   'P 1'
#
loop_
_entity.id
_entity.type
_entity.pdbx_description
1 polymer ?
#
loop_
_entity_poly.entity_id
_entity_poly.type
_entity_poly.pdbx_seq_one_letter_code
_entity_poly.pdbx_strand_id
1 'polypeptide(L)'
;MKQLLSSIAIISTTALTAFAETGQQVTVGSVFTNLTTECIEVSAATQQSPIDFYDAECKGFGGYQLNITGGDLRYHPELAYGGQQIALNNPYSFHDVASTEVEWMYRKTNSSEDGSGSLQWIGFIYRLSEATEDGMSGVEVVYAVRLDGADTCSIGTASTEEQARALVLSSKAHCK
;
A
#
# COMPACT_ATOMS: atom_id res chain seq x y z
N MET A 1 25.41 51.91 -30.23
CA MET A 1 24.02 51.64 -29.77
C MET A 1 23.65 50.26 -30.29
N LYS A 2 23.23 49.25 -29.53
CA LYS A 2 22.94 49.04 -28.11
C LYS A 2 23.32 47.58 -27.83
N GLN A 3 24.07 47.32 -26.77
CA GLN A 3 24.26 45.98 -26.21
C GLN A 3 22.97 45.56 -25.51
N LEU A 4 22.55 44.30 -25.70
CA LEU A 4 21.53 43.64 -24.88
C LEU A 4 22.17 42.40 -24.26
N LEU A 5 22.61 42.57 -23.00
CA LEU A 5 22.87 41.49 -22.06
C LEU A 5 21.55 41.22 -21.33
N SER A 6 21.12 39.97 -21.21
CA SER A 6 20.22 39.59 -20.12
C SER A 6 20.30 38.08 -19.83
N SER A 7 21.11 37.78 -18.82
CA SER A 7 20.86 36.87 -17.69
C SER A 7 20.19 35.52 -17.94
N ILE A 8 21.00 34.45 -17.97
CA ILE A 8 20.55 33.09 -17.67
C ILE A 8 20.65 32.89 -16.16
N ALA A 9 19.50 32.74 -15.50
CA ALA A 9 19.42 32.35 -14.10
C ALA A 9 19.77 30.85 -13.98
N ILE A 10 20.89 30.55 -13.31
CA ILE A 10 21.28 29.18 -12.98
C ILE A 10 20.45 28.78 -11.75
N ILE A 11 19.39 28.00 -11.97
CA ILE A 11 18.65 27.33 -10.90
C ILE A 11 19.56 26.23 -10.37
N SER A 12 20.22 26.48 -9.24
CA SER A 12 20.94 25.46 -8.49
C SER A 12 19.92 24.56 -7.79
N THR A 13 19.61 23.41 -8.40
CA THR A 13 18.97 22.29 -7.69
C THR A 13 19.98 21.67 -6.74
N THR A 14 19.88 21.99 -5.46
CA THR A 14 20.57 21.25 -4.40
C THR A 14 19.92 19.87 -4.27
N ALA A 15 20.48 18.87 -4.95
CA ALA A 15 20.20 17.47 -4.65
C ALA A 15 20.86 17.14 -3.30
N LEU A 16 20.04 16.77 -2.31
CA LEU A 16 20.53 16.21 -1.05
C LEU A 16 21.05 14.80 -1.36
N THR A 17 22.34 14.69 -1.61
CA THR A 17 23.04 13.40 -1.60
C THR A 17 23.19 12.96 -0.15
N ALA A 18 22.34 12.04 0.29
CA ALA A 18 22.63 11.24 1.47
C ALA A 18 23.80 10.31 1.12
N PHE A 19 24.85 10.30 1.94
CA PHE A 19 26.00 9.42 1.76
C PHE A 19 25.54 7.97 1.91
N ALA A 20 25.61 7.21 0.82
CA ALA A 20 25.42 5.76 0.83
C ALA A 20 26.59 5.12 1.58
N GLU A 21 26.28 4.17 2.46
CA GLU A 21 27.24 3.12 2.81
C GLU A 21 27.75 2.50 1.50
N THR A 22 29.06 2.31 1.43
CA THR A 22 29.82 1.94 0.23
C THR A 22 29.17 0.80 -0.57
N GLY A 23 28.85 1.07 -1.83
CA GLY A 23 28.58 0.06 -2.86
C GLY A 23 27.13 -0.40 -3.04
N GLN A 24 26.18 0.07 -2.22
CA GLN A 24 24.76 -0.31 -2.36
C GLN A 24 23.87 0.88 -2.70
N GLN A 25 23.14 0.77 -3.82
CA GLN A 25 22.08 1.69 -4.17
C GLN A 25 20.74 1.13 -3.68
N VAL A 26 20.03 1.89 -2.85
CA VAL A 26 18.69 1.55 -2.36
C VAL A 26 17.67 2.46 -3.05
N THR A 27 16.73 1.86 -3.77
CA THR A 27 15.61 2.56 -4.39
C THR A 27 14.31 2.05 -3.77
N VAL A 28 13.40 2.97 -3.43
CA VAL A 28 12.03 2.64 -3.04
C VAL A 28 11.14 2.72 -4.28
N GLY A 29 10.30 1.72 -4.47
CA GLY A 29 9.28 1.69 -5.52
C GLY A 29 7.96 1.13 -5.01
N SER A 30 6.96 1.17 -5.89
CA SER A 30 5.63 0.64 -5.63
C SER A 30 5.09 -0.08 -6.86
N VAL A 31 4.27 -1.10 -6.64
CA VAL A 31 3.40 -1.72 -7.65
C VAL A 31 1.98 -1.77 -7.12
N PHE A 32 1.02 -1.96 -8.01
CA PHE A 32 -0.39 -2.01 -7.65
C PHE A 32 -0.99 -3.37 -8.00
N THR A 33 -1.91 -3.84 -7.17
CA THR A 33 -2.85 -4.91 -7.53
C THR A 33 -4.17 -4.26 -7.89
N ASN A 34 -4.68 -4.54 -9.09
CA ASN A 34 -6.00 -4.08 -9.50
C ASN A 34 -7.09 -5.08 -9.08
N LEU A 35 -7.94 -4.67 -8.14
CA LEU A 35 -8.95 -5.51 -7.52
C LEU A 35 -10.08 -5.97 -8.46
N THR A 36 -10.18 -5.37 -9.65
CA THR A 36 -11.21 -5.72 -10.63
C THR A 36 -10.73 -6.70 -11.69
N THR A 37 -9.42 -6.77 -11.94
CA THR A 37 -8.84 -7.55 -13.04
C THR A 37 -7.80 -8.57 -12.61
N GLU A 38 -7.25 -8.43 -11.40
CA GLU A 38 -6.23 -9.32 -10.83
C GLU A 38 -6.76 -10.08 -9.61
N CYS A 39 -8.08 -10.28 -9.53
CA CYS A 39 -8.75 -11.09 -8.52
C CYS A 39 -9.59 -12.19 -9.16
N ILE A 40 -9.62 -13.34 -8.51
CA ILE A 40 -10.44 -14.49 -8.86
C ILE A 40 -11.45 -14.67 -7.74
N GLU A 41 -12.74 -14.59 -8.07
CA GLU A 41 -13.79 -14.87 -7.10
C GLU A 41 -13.75 -16.37 -6.72
N VAL A 42 -13.68 -16.65 -5.42
CA VAL A 42 -13.59 -18.00 -4.84
C VAL A 42 -14.87 -18.34 -4.07
N SER A 43 -15.92 -17.52 -4.19
CA SER A 43 -17.06 -17.47 -3.30
C SER A 43 -17.67 -18.85 -2.95
N ALA A 44 -17.96 -19.03 -1.65
CA ALA A 44 -18.81 -20.10 -1.13
C ALA A 44 -20.32 -19.78 -1.25
N ALA A 45 -20.68 -18.76 -2.05
CA ALA A 45 -22.03 -18.26 -2.18
C ALA A 45 -22.95 -19.37 -2.74
N THR A 46 -23.79 -19.93 -1.86
CA THR A 46 -24.94 -20.70 -2.33
C THR A 46 -25.84 -19.74 -3.13
N GLN A 47 -26.51 -20.23 -4.19
CA GLN A 47 -27.40 -19.42 -5.04
C GLN A 47 -28.51 -18.66 -4.27
N GLN A 48 -28.67 -18.90 -2.97
CA GLN A 48 -29.67 -18.30 -2.10
C GLN A 48 -29.24 -16.97 -1.45
N SER A 49 -27.94 -16.66 -1.35
CA SER A 49 -27.44 -15.44 -0.69
C SER A 49 -26.15 -14.89 -1.33
N PRO A 50 -26.18 -14.47 -2.61
CA PRO A 50 -25.00 -13.96 -3.32
C PRO A 50 -24.46 -12.61 -2.80
N ILE A 51 -25.23 -11.85 -2.02
CA ILE A 51 -24.83 -10.53 -1.48
C ILE A 51 -24.20 -10.66 -0.07
N ASP A 52 -24.41 -11.79 0.59
CA ASP A 52 -24.02 -11.95 1.99
C ASP A 52 -22.59 -12.50 2.15
N PHE A 53 -21.99 -13.01 1.07
CA PHE A 53 -20.66 -13.64 1.11
C PHE A 53 -19.92 -13.41 -0.21
N TYR A 54 -18.97 -12.47 -0.22
CA TYR A 54 -17.98 -12.32 -1.28
C TYR A 54 -16.61 -12.72 -0.74
N ASP A 55 -15.92 -13.54 -1.51
CA ASP A 55 -14.53 -13.91 -1.26
C ASP A 55 -13.83 -13.98 -2.61
N ALA A 56 -12.73 -13.24 -2.72
CA ALA A 56 -11.89 -13.25 -3.90
C ALA A 56 -10.42 -13.29 -3.51
N GLU A 57 -9.67 -14.18 -4.14
CA GLU A 57 -8.23 -14.23 -4.04
C GLU A 57 -7.63 -13.31 -5.10
N CYS A 58 -6.81 -12.37 -4.65
CA CYS A 58 -6.18 -11.36 -5.49
C CYS A 58 -4.68 -11.58 -5.59
N LYS A 59 -4.08 -11.06 -6.65
CA LYS A 59 -2.63 -11.07 -6.81
C LYS A 59 -1.94 -10.39 -5.63
N GLY A 60 -1.18 -11.18 -4.88
CA GLY A 60 -0.29 -10.72 -3.81
C GLY A 60 1.17 -10.67 -4.24
N PHE A 61 2.02 -10.08 -3.40
CA PHE A 61 3.46 -9.98 -3.61
C PHE A 61 4.25 -10.43 -2.39
N GLY A 62 5.53 -10.75 -2.53
CA GLY A 62 6.43 -10.96 -1.39
C GLY A 62 6.13 -12.16 -0.50
N GLY A 63 5.34 -13.12 -0.96
CA GLY A 63 4.87 -14.26 -0.16
C GLY A 63 3.56 -13.99 0.59
N TYR A 64 2.98 -12.79 0.44
CA TYR A 64 1.64 -12.48 0.93
C TYR A 64 0.57 -12.99 -0.01
N GLN A 65 -0.50 -13.51 0.57
CA GLN A 65 -1.79 -13.75 -0.07
C GLN A 65 -2.68 -12.56 0.26
N LEU A 66 -3.36 -12.03 -0.75
CA LEU A 66 -4.34 -10.95 -0.59
C LEU A 66 -5.71 -11.52 -0.93
N ASN A 67 -6.65 -11.38 -0.01
CA ASN A 67 -8.05 -11.68 -0.26
C ASN A 67 -8.89 -10.42 -0.09
N ILE A 68 -9.97 -10.31 -0.84
CA ILE A 68 -11.07 -9.37 -0.55
C ILE A 68 -12.21 -10.21 -0.01
N THR A 69 -12.46 -10.09 1.29
CA THR A 69 -13.49 -10.85 1.99
C THR A 69 -14.56 -9.90 2.51
N GLY A 70 -15.79 -10.39 2.62
CA GLY A 70 -16.86 -9.61 3.22
C GLY A 70 -18.25 -10.18 3.07
N GLY A 71 -19.19 -9.52 3.74
CA GLY A 71 -20.62 -9.81 3.70
C GLY A 71 -21.44 -8.60 4.08
N ASP A 72 -22.71 -8.55 3.66
CA ASP A 72 -23.62 -7.46 3.99
C ASP A 72 -23.02 -6.09 3.66
N LEU A 73 -22.54 -5.97 2.41
CA LEU A 73 -21.95 -4.77 1.80
C LEU A 73 -20.65 -4.27 2.45
N ARG A 74 -19.92 -5.15 3.16
CA ARG A 74 -18.67 -4.79 3.85
C ARG A 74 -17.51 -5.62 3.38
N TYR A 75 -16.78 -5.09 2.39
CA TYR A 75 -15.65 -5.78 1.76
C TYR A 75 -14.34 -5.07 2.07
N HIS A 76 -13.36 -5.81 2.58
CA HIS A 76 -12.04 -5.27 2.93
C HIS A 76 -10.92 -6.19 2.50
N PRO A 77 -9.68 -5.66 2.36
CA PRO A 77 -8.54 -6.53 2.19
C PRO A 77 -8.24 -7.32 3.46
N GLU A 78 -7.86 -8.56 3.26
CA GLU A 78 -7.21 -9.42 4.23
C GLU A 78 -5.86 -9.87 3.68
N LEU A 79 -4.87 -9.94 4.56
CA LEU A 79 -3.55 -10.47 4.22
C LEU A 79 -3.30 -11.77 4.97
N ALA A 80 -2.61 -12.70 4.31
CA ALA A 80 -2.01 -13.85 4.96
C ALA A 80 -0.56 -14.01 4.51
N TYR A 81 0.30 -14.56 5.37
CA TYR A 81 1.68 -14.89 5.05
C TYR A 81 2.00 -16.30 5.55
N GLY A 82 2.50 -17.17 4.67
CA GLY A 82 2.75 -18.57 5.01
C GLY A 82 1.51 -19.33 5.49
N GLY A 83 0.31 -18.92 5.05
CA GLY A 83 -0.98 -19.48 5.48
C GLY A 83 -1.50 -18.95 6.82
N GLN A 84 -0.77 -18.07 7.50
CA GLN A 84 -1.24 -17.39 8.71
C GLN A 84 -1.88 -16.05 8.35
N GLN A 85 -3.12 -15.84 8.78
CA GLN A 85 -3.83 -14.58 8.60
C GLN A 85 -3.19 -13.46 9.44
N ILE A 86 -3.08 -12.28 8.86
CA ILE A 86 -2.51 -11.07 9.46
C ILE A 86 -3.66 -10.16 9.88
N ALA A 87 -3.65 -9.71 11.13
CA ALA A 87 -4.61 -8.74 11.63
C ALA A 87 -4.27 -7.33 11.12
N LEU A 88 -5.06 -6.81 10.18
CA LEU A 88 -4.91 -5.45 9.66
C LEU A 88 -5.59 -4.39 10.54
N ASN A 89 -6.34 -4.80 11.57
CA ASN A 89 -7.09 -3.92 12.47
C ASN A 89 -8.04 -2.97 11.71
N ASN A 90 -8.78 -3.52 10.74
CA ASN A 90 -9.80 -2.77 10.00
C ASN A 90 -10.88 -2.24 10.96
N PRO A 91 -11.43 -1.04 10.70
CA PRO A 91 -12.48 -0.47 11.54
C PRO A 91 -13.76 -1.33 11.44
N TYR A 92 -14.66 -1.22 12.41
CA TYR A 92 -15.96 -1.91 12.32
C TYR A 92 -16.98 -1.19 11.43
N SER A 93 -16.77 0.10 11.17
CA SER A 93 -17.68 1.00 10.47
C SER A 93 -17.15 1.42 9.10
N PHE A 94 -16.85 0.45 8.23
CA PHE A 94 -16.63 0.72 6.81
C PHE A 94 -17.76 0.11 5.98
N HIS A 95 -17.93 0.65 4.78
CA HIS A 95 -18.82 0.14 3.77
C HIS A 95 -18.01 -0.62 2.73
N ASP A 96 -17.20 0.07 1.91
CA ASP A 96 -16.54 -0.59 0.78
C ASP A 96 -15.04 -0.29 0.70
N VAL A 97 -14.33 -1.07 -0.13
CA VAL A 97 -13.03 -0.64 -0.65
C VAL A 97 -13.26 0.60 -1.51
N ALA A 98 -12.64 1.72 -1.13
CA ALA A 98 -12.81 3.02 -1.79
C ALA A 98 -11.85 3.22 -2.97
N SER A 99 -11.12 2.17 -3.37
CA SER A 99 -10.21 2.16 -4.51
C SER A 99 -10.28 0.82 -5.21
N THR A 100 -10.20 0.83 -6.54
CA THR A 100 -10.06 -0.40 -7.33
C THR A 100 -8.63 -0.96 -7.28
N GLU A 101 -7.70 -0.29 -6.60
CA GLU A 101 -6.30 -0.67 -6.53
C GLU A 101 -5.78 -0.61 -5.09
N VAL A 102 -4.88 -1.54 -4.77
CA VAL A 102 -4.07 -1.52 -3.55
C VAL A 102 -2.60 -1.43 -3.93
N GLU A 103 -1.82 -0.73 -3.12
CA GLU A 103 -0.41 -0.45 -3.39
C GLU A 103 0.50 -1.32 -2.51
N TRP A 104 1.53 -1.87 -3.15
CA TRP A 104 2.59 -2.64 -2.51
C TRP A 104 3.91 -1.90 -2.67
N MET A 105 4.52 -1.51 -1.55
CA MET A 105 5.80 -0.82 -1.53
C MET A 105 6.95 -1.81 -1.35
N TYR A 106 8.07 -1.56 -2.04
CA TYR A 106 9.28 -2.35 -1.92
C TYR A 106 10.55 -1.50 -1.89
N ARG A 107 11.60 -2.03 -1.27
CA ARG A 107 12.99 -1.58 -1.40
C ARG A 107 13.72 -2.52 -2.32
N LYS A 108 14.31 -1.95 -3.38
CA LYS A 108 15.26 -2.64 -4.24
C LYS A 108 16.67 -2.23 -3.84
N THR A 109 17.50 -3.19 -3.50
CA THR A 109 18.93 -2.98 -3.32
C THR A 109 19.65 -3.50 -4.56
N ASN A 110 20.60 -2.73 -5.07
CA ASN A 110 21.52 -3.20 -6.10
C ASN A 110 22.95 -2.95 -5.64
N SER A 111 23.78 -3.98 -5.72
CA SER A 111 25.22 -3.88 -5.60
C SER A 111 25.79 -3.29 -6.88
N SER A 112 26.55 -2.20 -6.75
CA SER A 112 27.25 -1.60 -7.88
C SER A 112 28.46 -2.42 -8.36
N GLU A 113 28.90 -3.41 -7.58
CA GLU A 113 30.13 -4.16 -7.85
C GLU A 113 29.90 -5.41 -8.69
N ASP A 114 28.80 -6.14 -8.45
CA ASP A 114 28.52 -7.43 -9.10
C ASP A 114 27.12 -7.49 -9.74
N GLY A 115 26.33 -6.42 -9.65
CA GLY A 115 24.97 -6.36 -10.20
C GLY A 115 23.97 -7.24 -9.46
N SER A 116 24.36 -7.87 -8.35
CA SER A 116 23.45 -8.58 -7.47
C SER A 116 22.49 -7.61 -6.79
N GLY A 117 21.35 -8.10 -6.33
CA GLY A 117 20.36 -7.26 -5.68
C GLY A 117 19.31 -8.05 -4.94
N SER A 118 18.56 -7.35 -4.09
CA SER A 118 17.42 -7.91 -3.38
C SER A 118 16.20 -7.01 -3.51
N LEU A 119 15.03 -7.60 -3.38
CA LEU A 119 13.76 -6.88 -3.30
C LEU A 119 13.10 -7.26 -1.98
N GLN A 120 12.88 -6.25 -1.14
CA GLN A 120 12.20 -6.38 0.14
C GLN A 120 10.86 -5.65 0.06
N TRP A 121 9.75 -6.35 0.30
CA TRP A 121 8.44 -5.74 0.44
C TRP A 121 8.33 -5.10 1.82
N ILE A 122 7.94 -3.82 1.88
CA ILE A 122 8.02 -3.01 3.10
C ILE A 122 6.69 -2.40 3.52
N GLY A 123 5.71 -2.31 2.61
CA GLY A 123 4.42 -1.73 2.94
C GLY A 123 3.29 -2.19 2.04
N PHE A 124 2.09 -2.17 2.60
CA PHE A 124 0.83 -2.39 1.91
C PHE A 124 -0.10 -1.22 2.24
N ILE A 125 -0.69 -0.62 1.23
CA ILE A 125 -1.54 0.56 1.34
C ILE A 125 -2.85 0.28 0.61
N TYR A 126 -3.97 0.54 1.27
CA TYR A 126 -5.31 0.36 0.73
C TYR A 126 -6.24 1.46 1.23
N ARG A 127 -7.40 1.60 0.61
CA ARG A 127 -8.36 2.65 0.91
C ARG A 127 -9.72 2.04 1.24
N LEU A 128 -10.32 2.47 2.35
CA LEU A 128 -11.68 2.09 2.73
C LEU A 128 -12.57 3.34 2.76
N SER A 129 -13.86 3.16 2.46
CA SER A 129 -14.91 4.14 2.71
C SER A 129 -15.51 3.87 4.08
N GLU A 130 -15.21 4.72 5.06
CA GLU A 130 -15.71 4.61 6.43
C GLU A 130 -17.01 5.39 6.62
N ALA A 131 -17.97 4.81 7.32
CA ALA A 131 -19.20 5.49 7.69
C ALA A 131 -18.88 6.70 8.58
N THR A 132 -19.42 7.87 8.25
CA THR A 132 -19.37 9.02 9.16
C THR A 132 -20.40 8.87 10.29
N GLU A 133 -20.37 9.78 11.27
CA GLU A 133 -21.30 9.78 12.41
C GLU A 133 -22.79 9.83 12.00
N ASP A 134 -23.11 10.33 10.80
CA ASP A 134 -24.48 10.37 10.28
C ASP A 134 -24.95 9.03 9.69
N GLY A 135 -24.03 8.08 9.47
CA GLY A 135 -24.29 6.76 8.89
C GLY A 135 -24.78 6.77 7.44
N MET A 136 -24.84 7.94 6.81
CA MET A 136 -25.34 8.14 5.44
C MET A 136 -24.24 8.55 4.47
N SER A 137 -23.15 9.12 4.96
CA SER A 137 -21.99 9.52 4.16
C SER A 137 -20.75 8.71 4.51
N GLY A 138 -19.87 8.52 3.52
CA GLY A 138 -18.58 7.86 3.68
C GLY A 138 -17.42 8.85 3.66
N VAL A 139 -16.39 8.61 4.47
CA VAL A 139 -15.08 9.26 4.36
C VAL A 139 -14.05 8.26 3.88
N GLU A 140 -13.29 8.63 2.86
CA GLU A 140 -12.20 7.79 2.37
C GLU A 140 -10.99 7.90 3.29
N VAL A 141 -10.52 6.75 3.76
CA VAL A 141 -9.37 6.65 4.66
C VAL A 141 -8.33 5.73 4.02
N VAL A 142 -7.09 6.21 3.96
CA VAL A 142 -5.96 5.44 3.44
C VAL A 142 -5.26 4.75 4.59
N TYR A 143 -5.19 3.43 4.55
CA TYR A 143 -4.57 2.58 5.54
C TYR A 143 -3.13 2.26 5.13
N ALA A 144 -2.22 2.34 6.10
CA ALA A 144 -0.82 2.00 5.92
C ALA A 144 -0.46 0.81 6.81
N VAL A 145 0.09 -0.23 6.19
CA VAL A 145 0.52 -1.47 6.83
C VAL A 145 2.01 -1.64 6.58
N ARG A 146 2.78 -1.98 7.62
CA ARG A 146 4.18 -2.37 7.49
C ARG A 146 4.26 -3.87 7.26
N LEU A 147 4.91 -4.27 6.17
CA LEU A 147 5.10 -5.67 5.80
C LEU A 147 6.37 -6.22 6.47
N ASP A 148 6.23 -7.30 7.24
CA ASP A 148 7.34 -8.01 7.91
C ASP A 148 7.04 -9.51 8.10
N GLY A 149 6.68 -10.20 7.02
CA GLY A 149 6.23 -11.58 7.03
C GLY A 149 5.00 -11.77 7.94
N ALA A 150 5.10 -12.73 8.87
CA ALA A 150 4.07 -13.01 9.85
C ALA A 150 3.91 -11.89 10.91
N ASP A 151 4.91 -11.02 11.07
CA ASP A 151 4.91 -9.89 12.03
C ASP A 151 4.39 -8.59 11.40
N THR A 152 3.80 -8.68 10.20
CA THR A 152 3.13 -7.58 9.52
C THR A 152 2.09 -6.93 10.42
N CYS A 153 2.03 -5.60 10.41
CA CYS A 153 1.15 -4.85 11.30
C CYS A 153 0.62 -3.55 10.67
N SER A 154 -0.57 -3.14 11.10
CA SER A 154 -1.09 -1.80 10.80
C SER A 154 -0.26 -0.75 11.53
N ILE A 155 0.20 0.29 10.81
CA ILE A 155 1.00 1.38 11.38
C ILE A 155 0.24 2.71 11.42
N GLY A 156 -0.89 2.80 10.74
CA GLY A 156 -1.81 3.94 10.86
C GLY A 156 -2.65 4.22 9.63
N THR A 157 -3.28 5.38 9.67
CA THR A 157 -4.14 5.89 8.61
C THR A 157 -3.67 7.27 8.17
N ALA A 158 -4.02 7.65 6.95
CA ALA A 158 -3.66 8.90 6.31
C ALA A 158 -4.79 9.39 5.40
N SER A 159 -4.71 10.65 4.97
CA SER A 159 -5.68 11.24 4.02
C SER A 159 -5.26 11.07 2.56
N THR A 160 -3.98 10.77 2.30
CA THR A 160 -3.45 10.56 0.94
C THR A 160 -2.44 9.41 0.91
N GLU A 161 -2.22 8.86 -0.28
CA GLU A 161 -1.24 7.81 -0.56
C GLU A 161 0.18 8.29 -0.23
N GLU A 162 0.55 9.54 -0.54
CA GLU A 162 1.86 10.09 -0.22
C GLU A 162 2.12 10.11 1.29
N GLN A 163 1.11 10.46 2.08
CA GLN A 163 1.19 10.43 3.54
C GLN A 163 1.29 9.00 4.07
N ALA A 164 0.51 8.07 3.51
CA ALA A 164 0.60 6.64 3.85
C ALA A 164 1.98 6.06 3.53
N ARG A 165 2.56 6.37 2.36
CA ARG A 165 3.94 6.00 1.99
C ARG A 165 4.96 6.57 2.99
N ALA A 166 4.78 7.81 3.43
CA ALA A 166 5.64 8.42 4.43
C ALA A 166 5.55 7.70 5.79
N LEU A 167 4.37 7.22 6.18
CA LEU A 167 4.21 6.39 7.38
C LEU A 167 4.97 5.06 7.26
N VAL A 168 4.83 4.35 6.12
CA VAL A 168 5.55 3.09 5.85
C VAL A 168 7.06 3.28 5.96
N LEU A 169 7.59 4.38 5.41
CA LEU A 169 9.02 4.67 5.41
C LEU A 169 9.54 5.20 6.75
N SER A 170 8.66 5.59 7.67
CA SER A 170 9.05 6.14 8.97
C SER A 170 9.47 5.05 9.94
N SER A 171 10.71 5.13 10.44
CA SER A 171 11.19 4.27 11.53
C SER A 171 10.52 4.55 12.88
N LYS A 172 9.79 5.67 13.01
CA LYS A 172 9.07 6.06 14.23
C LYS A 172 7.62 5.57 14.26
N ALA A 173 7.09 5.09 13.13
CA ALA A 173 5.75 4.51 13.11
C ALA A 173 5.81 3.14 13.80
N HIS A 174 5.02 2.99 14.86
CA HIS A 174 4.89 1.73 15.61
C HIS A 174 3.64 0.99 15.14
N CYS A 175 3.64 -0.34 15.27
CA CYS A 175 2.45 -1.14 15.09
C CYS A 175 1.36 -0.66 16.07
N LYS A 176 0.12 -0.56 15.57
CA LYS A 176 -1.06 -0.20 16.36
C LYS A 176 -1.74 -1.42 16.96
#